data_AF-A0A9E5TR94-F1
#
_entry.id   AF-A0A9E5TR94-F1
#
_cell.length_a   1.000
_cell.length_b   1.000
_cell.length_c   1.000
_cell.angle_alpha   90.00
_cell.angle_beta   90.00
_cell.angle_gamma   90.00
#
_symmetry.space_group_name_H-M   'P 1'
#
loop_
_entity.id
_entity.type
_entity.pdbx_description
1 polymer ?
#
loop_
_entity_poly.entity_id
_entity_poly.type
_entity_poly.pdbx_seq_one_letter_code
_entity_poly.pdbx_strand_id
1 'polypeptide(L)'
;MRGFAKLTGLAAAALALIAVSPLAMTAARAASSLSSMTIDYLIEQGDRFAIRGEYEAARAEYEIVAELLIDEGRVPVAALRRITTSYYFEGDYESAAATLDRLAEEAESHGDLRNQALALADAAYIARLAGNRAEELRRREQLASLLSSSELPDGVREQIRSNMRWDLRVFAPHLSS
;
A
#
# COMPACT_ATOMS: atom_id res chain seq x y z
N MET A 1 -18.21 -37.29 61.33
CA MET A 1 -16.86 -37.64 60.85
C MET A 1 -16.63 -36.96 59.50
N ARG A 2 -15.57 -36.16 59.44
CA ARG A 2 -14.69 -35.79 58.30
C ARG A 2 -15.22 -35.82 56.86
N GLY A 3 -14.97 -34.73 56.12
CA GLY A 3 -14.85 -34.75 54.66
C GLY A 3 -14.76 -33.37 54.01
N PHE A 4 -13.55 -32.82 53.91
CA PHE A 4 -13.19 -31.59 53.18
C PHE A 4 -13.36 -31.75 51.65
N ALA A 5 -13.68 -30.65 50.95
CA ALA A 5 -12.80 -29.95 49.99
C ALA A 5 -13.47 -29.46 48.69
N LYS A 6 -13.33 -28.13 48.50
CA LYS A 6 -13.04 -27.40 47.25
C LYS A 6 -14.07 -27.42 46.11
N LEU A 7 -14.51 -26.22 45.73
CA LEU A 7 -14.18 -25.64 44.42
C LEU A 7 -14.31 -24.11 44.47
N THR A 8 -13.15 -23.48 44.65
CA THR A 8 -12.85 -22.11 44.26
C THR A 8 -13.02 -21.96 42.74
N GLY A 9 -13.70 -20.92 42.30
CA GLY A 9 -13.82 -20.54 40.90
C GLY A 9 -14.24 -19.08 40.76
N LEU A 10 -13.40 -18.17 41.25
CA LEU A 10 -13.45 -16.75 40.91
C LEU A 10 -12.99 -16.62 39.45
N ALA A 11 -13.91 -16.34 38.55
CA ALA A 11 -13.58 -15.88 37.20
C ALA A 11 -14.69 -14.97 36.70
N ALA A 12 -14.55 -13.66 36.93
CA ALA A 12 -15.13 -12.67 36.04
C ALA A 12 -14.52 -11.29 36.33
N ALA A 13 -13.91 -10.76 35.27
CA ALA A 13 -13.73 -9.33 34.99
C ALA A 13 -12.83 -8.52 35.94
N ALA A 14 -11.64 -8.22 35.45
CA ALA A 14 -11.14 -6.86 35.53
C ALA A 14 -10.55 -6.50 34.16
N LEU A 15 -11.26 -5.60 33.49
CA LEU A 15 -10.85 -4.91 32.27
C LEU A 15 -9.38 -4.50 32.35
N ALA A 16 -8.61 -4.83 31.31
CA ALA A 16 -7.40 -4.08 31.02
C ALA A 16 -7.79 -2.67 30.57
N LEU A 17 -8.07 -1.78 31.53
CA LEU A 17 -7.78 -0.37 31.33
C LEU A 17 -6.26 -0.29 31.19
N ILE A 18 -5.76 -0.19 29.96
CA ILE A 18 -4.47 0.46 29.74
C ILE A 18 -4.71 1.90 30.19
N ALA A 19 -4.45 2.16 31.47
CA ALA A 19 -4.22 3.51 31.93
C ALA A 19 -3.17 4.09 30.98
N VAL A 20 -3.50 5.21 30.36
CA VAL A 20 -2.61 6.02 29.53
C VAL A 20 -1.49 6.52 30.43
N SER A 21 -0.55 5.63 30.74
CA SER A 21 0.57 5.91 31.60
C SER A 21 1.64 6.60 30.76
N PRO A 22 2.32 7.62 31.29
CA PRO A 22 3.39 8.31 30.58
C PRO A 22 4.46 7.36 30.04
N LEU A 23 4.72 6.25 30.76
CA LEU A 23 5.64 5.20 30.36
C LEU A 23 5.16 4.44 29.10
N ALA A 24 3.89 4.06 29.02
CA ALA A 24 3.33 3.39 27.84
C ALA A 24 3.32 4.31 26.61
N MET A 25 2.99 5.59 26.77
CA MET A 25 3.09 6.58 25.69
C MET A 25 4.54 6.81 25.23
N THR A 26 5.49 6.83 26.16
CA THR A 26 6.92 6.99 25.83
C THR A 26 7.45 5.78 25.07
N ALA A 27 7.08 4.57 25.50
CA ALA A 27 7.44 3.33 24.81
C ALA A 27 6.82 3.24 23.41
N ALA A 28 5.53 3.57 23.26
CA ALA A 28 4.86 3.60 21.96
C ALA A 28 5.50 4.64 21.02
N ARG A 29 5.84 5.82 21.54
CA ARG A 29 6.53 6.86 20.76
C ARG A 29 7.93 6.41 20.32
N ALA A 30 8.70 5.79 21.21
CA ALA A 30 10.01 5.24 20.86
C ALA A 30 9.90 4.15 19.79
N ALA A 31 8.95 3.21 19.94
CA ALA A 31 8.67 2.18 18.93
C ALA A 31 8.30 2.79 17.57
N SER A 32 7.41 3.79 17.53
CA SER A 32 7.05 4.47 16.28
C SER A 32 8.24 5.18 15.62
N SER A 33 9.14 5.78 16.41
CA SER A 33 10.33 6.44 15.86
C SER A 33 11.35 5.44 15.29
N LEU A 34 11.50 4.29 15.94
CA LEU A 34 12.35 3.20 15.45
C LEU A 34 11.79 2.59 14.16
N SER A 35 10.46 2.44 14.07
CA SER A 35 9.79 2.00 12.84
C SER A 35 10.04 2.98 11.70
N SER A 36 9.83 4.29 11.93
CA SER A 36 10.09 5.32 10.91
C SER A 36 11.54 5.30 10.42
N MET A 37 12.52 5.23 11.33
CA MET A 37 13.94 5.16 10.94
C MET A 37 14.25 3.89 10.14
N THR A 38 13.62 2.77 10.49
CA THR A 38 13.78 1.49 9.77
C THR A 38 13.21 1.60 8.35
N ILE A 39 12.01 2.16 8.20
CA ILE A 39 11.37 2.40 6.91
C ILE A 39 12.26 3.30 6.04
N ASP A 40 12.73 4.42 6.58
CA ASP A 40 13.57 5.37 5.84
C ASP A 40 14.88 4.71 5.37
N TYR A 41 15.51 3.91 6.24
CA TYR A 41 16.71 3.16 5.91
C TYR A 41 16.47 2.14 4.79
N LEU A 42 15.41 1.34 4.87
CA LEU A 42 15.07 0.33 3.87
C LEU A 42 14.75 0.98 2.51
N ILE A 43 14.01 2.09 2.49
CA ILE A 43 13.78 2.86 1.26
C ILE A 43 15.11 3.34 0.67
N GLU A 44 16.01 3.89 1.48
CA GLU A 44 17.30 4.38 1.01
C GLU A 44 18.18 3.23 0.45
N GLN A 45 18.15 2.04 1.06
CA GLN A 45 18.84 0.86 0.52
C GLN A 45 18.21 0.39 -0.79
N GLY A 46 16.89 0.29 -0.85
CA GLY A 46 16.18 -0.06 -2.07
C GLY A 46 16.51 0.91 -3.20
N ASP A 47 16.50 2.22 -2.93
CA ASP A 47 16.82 3.26 -3.91
C ASP A 47 18.30 3.11 -4.39
N ARG A 48 19.24 2.77 -3.49
CA ARG A 48 20.64 2.47 -3.84
C ARG A 48 20.78 1.24 -4.74
N PHE A 49 19.99 0.20 -4.51
CA PHE A 49 19.97 -0.99 -5.37
C PHE A 49 19.37 -0.68 -6.74
N ALA A 50 18.24 0.02 -6.77
CA ALA A 50 17.55 0.40 -8.00
C ALA A 50 18.43 1.27 -8.91
N ILE A 51 19.17 2.24 -8.36
CA ILE A 51 20.12 3.08 -9.12
C ILE A 51 21.23 2.24 -9.77
N ARG A 52 21.61 1.11 -9.16
CA ARG A 52 22.61 0.18 -9.71
C ARG A 52 22.02 -0.85 -10.67
N GLY A 53 20.71 -0.83 -10.91
CA GLY A 53 20.00 -1.83 -11.71
C GLY A 53 19.81 -3.16 -11.00
N GLU A 54 20.06 -3.22 -9.68
CA GLU A 54 19.87 -4.40 -8.84
C GLU A 54 18.40 -4.50 -8.40
N TYR A 55 17.48 -4.60 -9.37
CA TYR A 55 16.03 -4.41 -9.15
C TYR A 55 15.39 -5.46 -8.24
N GLU A 56 15.83 -6.72 -8.29
CA GLU A 56 15.35 -7.76 -7.37
C GLU A 56 15.70 -7.43 -5.91
N ALA A 57 16.94 -7.00 -5.65
CA ALA A 57 17.36 -6.57 -4.32
C ALA A 57 16.60 -5.32 -3.87
N ALA A 58 16.38 -4.36 -4.78
CA ALA A 58 15.57 -3.18 -4.50
C ALA A 58 14.15 -3.54 -4.08
N ARG A 59 13.49 -4.44 -4.83
CA ARG A 59 12.15 -4.94 -4.49
C ARG A 59 12.10 -5.61 -3.14
N ALA A 60 13.11 -6.41 -2.78
CA ALA A 60 13.14 -7.07 -1.47
C ALA A 60 13.10 -6.05 -0.31
N GLU A 61 13.86 -4.96 -0.41
CA GLU A 61 13.83 -3.89 0.61
C GLU A 61 12.47 -3.18 0.66
N TYR A 62 11.90 -2.85 -0.50
CA TYR A 62 10.60 -2.18 -0.57
C TYR A 62 9.45 -3.09 -0.11
N GLU A 63 9.54 -4.39 -0.31
CA GLU A 63 8.52 -5.35 0.15
C GLU A 63 8.45 -5.35 1.68
N ILE A 64 9.60 -5.35 2.36
CA ILE A 64 9.66 -5.23 3.82
C ILE A 64 8.99 -3.91 4.26
N VAL A 65 9.25 -2.80 3.57
CA VAL A 65 8.59 -1.52 3.87
C VAL A 65 7.08 -1.61 3.66
N ALA A 66 6.62 -2.26 2.58
CA ALA A 66 5.20 -2.40 2.31
C ALA A 66 4.49 -3.19 3.41
N GLU A 67 5.05 -4.32 3.84
CA GLU A 67 4.52 -5.13 4.94
C GLU A 67 4.49 -4.35 6.26
N LEU A 68 5.57 -3.64 6.62
CA LEU A 68 5.60 -2.82 7.83
C LEU A 68 4.51 -1.74 7.84
N LEU A 69 4.26 -1.10 6.70
CA LEU A 69 3.22 -0.08 6.57
C LEU A 69 1.82 -0.70 6.68
N ILE A 70 1.59 -1.86 6.06
CA ILE A 70 0.32 -2.60 6.15
C ILE A 70 0.06 -3.01 7.61
N ASP A 71 1.06 -3.55 8.31
CA ASP A 71 0.98 -3.92 9.73
C ASP A 71 0.68 -2.70 10.63
N GLU A 72 1.13 -1.52 10.25
CA GLU A 72 0.80 -0.24 10.90
C GLU A 72 -0.59 0.30 10.51
N GLY A 73 -1.31 -0.36 9.61
CA GLY A 73 -2.59 0.11 9.08
C GLY A 73 -2.45 1.34 8.18
N ARG A 74 -1.41 1.38 7.35
CA ARG A 74 -1.11 2.47 6.41
C ARG A 74 -0.99 1.93 5.00
N VAL A 75 -1.53 2.67 4.02
CA VAL A 75 -1.40 2.31 2.61
C VAL A 75 0.07 2.46 2.15
N PRO A 76 0.72 1.40 1.64
CA PRO A 76 2.15 1.40 1.29
C PRO A 76 2.45 2.04 -0.08
N VAL A 77 1.88 3.22 -0.36
CA VAL A 77 1.90 3.85 -1.71
C VAL A 77 3.31 4.00 -2.28
N ALA A 78 4.24 4.52 -1.49
CA ALA A 78 5.60 4.82 -1.95
C ALA A 78 6.43 3.55 -2.22
N ALA A 79 6.21 2.49 -1.46
CA ALA A 79 6.91 1.22 -1.59
C ALA A 79 6.40 0.43 -2.80
N LEU A 80 5.08 0.23 -2.90
CA LEU A 80 4.48 -0.51 -4.01
C LEU A 80 4.72 0.18 -5.37
N ARG A 81 4.75 1.51 -5.43
CA ARG A 81 5.13 2.23 -6.66
C ARG A 81 6.58 1.98 -7.07
N ARG A 82 7.51 1.91 -6.12
CA ARG A 82 8.92 1.61 -6.42
C ARG A 82 9.14 0.15 -6.85
N ILE A 83 8.40 -0.78 -6.26
CA ILE A 83 8.36 -2.19 -6.70
C ILE A 83 7.86 -2.26 -8.15
N THR A 84 6.76 -1.54 -8.44
CA THR A 84 6.22 -1.42 -9.80
C THR A 84 7.26 -0.87 -10.77
N THR A 85 7.95 0.22 -10.42
CA THR A 85 9.02 0.81 -11.23
C THR A 85 10.15 -0.19 -11.50
N SER A 86 10.52 -0.98 -10.50
CA SER A 86 11.57 -1.99 -10.64
C SER A 86 11.18 -3.07 -11.66
N TYR A 87 9.97 -3.62 -11.57
CA TYR A 87 9.46 -4.57 -12.58
C TYR A 87 9.32 -3.94 -13.97
N TYR A 88 8.85 -2.69 -14.04
CA TYR A 88 8.71 -1.96 -15.29
C TYR A 88 10.04 -1.83 -16.03
N PHE A 89 11.12 -1.47 -15.33
CA PHE A 89 12.45 -1.34 -15.94
C PHE A 89 13.06 -2.68 -16.37
N GLU A 90 12.68 -3.78 -15.72
CA GLU A 90 13.03 -5.13 -16.16
C GLU A 90 12.18 -5.64 -17.34
N GLY A 91 11.13 -4.90 -17.71
CA GLY A 91 10.18 -5.29 -18.75
C GLY A 91 9.14 -6.32 -18.29
N ASP A 92 9.11 -6.64 -17.00
CA ASP A 92 8.09 -7.52 -16.40
C ASP A 92 6.80 -6.72 -16.13
N TYR A 93 6.08 -6.43 -17.20
CA TYR A 93 4.85 -5.65 -17.15
C TYR A 93 3.70 -6.38 -16.44
N GLU A 94 3.72 -7.71 -16.39
CA GLU A 94 2.71 -8.48 -15.68
C GLU A 94 2.84 -8.28 -14.16
N SER A 95 4.03 -8.48 -13.62
CA SER A 95 4.32 -8.25 -12.19
C SER A 95 4.16 -6.78 -11.80
N ALA A 96 4.53 -5.85 -12.68
CA ALA A 96 4.32 -4.42 -12.45
C ALA A 96 2.82 -4.07 -12.35
N ALA A 97 1.99 -4.58 -13.26
CA ALA A 97 0.54 -4.35 -13.21
C ALA A 97 -0.09 -5.02 -11.98
N ALA A 98 0.35 -6.23 -11.60
CA ALA A 98 -0.13 -6.92 -10.40
C ALA A 98 0.22 -6.16 -9.10
N THR A 99 1.40 -5.56 -9.04
CA THR A 99 1.81 -4.73 -7.88
C THR A 99 0.92 -3.50 -7.73
N LEU A 100 0.51 -2.89 -8.85
CA LEU A 100 -0.42 -1.77 -8.83
C LEU A 100 -1.86 -2.20 -8.49
N ASP A 101 -2.29 -3.39 -8.89
CA ASP A 101 -3.57 -3.94 -8.44
C ASP A 101 -3.57 -4.13 -6.92
N ARG A 102 -2.50 -4.68 -6.35
CA ARG A 102 -2.31 -4.74 -4.89
C ARG A 102 -2.39 -3.36 -4.26
N LEU A 103 -1.73 -2.35 -4.84
CA LEU A 103 -1.84 -0.97 -4.33
C LEU A 103 -3.28 -0.44 -4.39
N ALA A 104 -4.04 -0.78 -5.43
CA ALA A 104 -5.44 -0.38 -5.53
C ALA A 104 -6.28 -1.04 -4.43
N GLU A 105 -6.08 -2.32 -4.16
CA GLU A 105 -6.77 -3.07 -3.10
C GLU A 105 -6.45 -2.52 -1.71
N GLU A 106 -5.18 -2.23 -1.40
CA GLU A 106 -4.78 -1.61 -0.14
C GLU A 106 -5.35 -0.18 0.00
N ALA A 107 -5.38 0.59 -1.08
CA ALA A 107 -5.97 1.91 -1.04
C ALA A 107 -7.49 1.85 -0.83
N GLU A 108 -8.18 0.90 -1.44
CA GLU A 108 -9.61 0.66 -1.27
C GLU A 108 -9.97 0.31 0.18
N SER A 109 -9.24 -0.65 0.78
CA SER A 109 -9.51 -1.11 2.15
C SER A 109 -9.35 0.01 3.19
N HIS A 110 -8.54 1.03 2.88
CA HIS A 110 -8.33 2.22 3.70
C HIS A 110 -9.22 3.42 3.31
N GLY A 111 -10.09 3.28 2.30
CA GLY A 111 -10.91 4.38 1.78
C GLY A 111 -10.10 5.48 1.07
N ASP A 112 -8.86 5.20 0.68
CA ASP A 112 -8.01 6.10 -0.11
C ASP A 112 -8.36 5.99 -1.60
N LEU A 113 -9.54 6.49 -1.95
CA LEU A 113 -10.07 6.43 -3.30
C LEU A 113 -9.16 7.13 -4.33
N ARG A 114 -8.34 8.10 -3.88
CA ARG A 114 -7.37 8.78 -4.75
C ARG A 114 -6.28 7.82 -5.18
N ASN A 115 -5.60 7.16 -4.24
CA ASN A 115 -4.53 6.23 -4.59
C ASN A 115 -5.08 4.97 -5.28
N GLN A 116 -6.28 4.52 -4.95
CA GLN A 116 -6.97 3.44 -5.67
C GLN A 116 -7.13 3.78 -7.15
N ALA A 117 -7.71 4.94 -7.45
CA ALA A 117 -7.95 5.35 -8.83
C ALA A 117 -6.65 5.54 -9.62
N LEU A 118 -5.62 6.12 -8.98
CA LEU A 118 -4.31 6.31 -9.61
C LEU A 118 -3.65 4.97 -9.93
N ALA A 119 -3.69 4.02 -8.99
CA ALA A 119 -3.11 2.70 -9.19
C ALA A 119 -3.82 1.92 -10.32
N LEU A 120 -5.14 1.98 -10.40
CA LEU A 120 -5.91 1.39 -11.50
C LEU A 120 -5.57 2.01 -12.86
N ALA A 121 -5.39 3.32 -12.92
CA ALA A 121 -5.00 4.03 -14.14
C ALA A 121 -3.61 3.61 -14.62
N ASP A 122 -2.64 3.55 -13.70
CA ASP A 122 -1.28 3.11 -13.96
C ASP A 122 -1.25 1.64 -14.41
N ALA A 123 -2.02 0.77 -13.76
CA ALA A 123 -2.07 -0.65 -14.08
C ALA A 123 -2.71 -0.90 -15.46
N ALA A 124 -3.74 -0.12 -15.83
CA ALA A 124 -4.29 -0.14 -17.17
C ALA A 124 -3.25 0.30 -18.22
N TYR A 125 -2.46 1.34 -17.91
CA TYR A 125 -1.36 1.77 -18.79
C TYR A 125 -0.32 0.67 -19.01
N ILE A 126 0.13 0.01 -17.94
CA ILE A 126 1.09 -1.09 -18.02
C ILE A 126 0.51 -2.27 -18.82
N ALA A 127 -0.75 -2.66 -18.57
CA ALA A 127 -1.41 -3.72 -19.33
C ALA A 127 -1.45 -3.42 -20.84
N ARG A 128 -1.66 -2.15 -21.21
CA ARG A 128 -1.59 -1.70 -22.61
C ARG A 128 -0.19 -1.87 -23.20
N LEU A 129 0.87 -1.53 -22.44
CA LEU A 129 2.26 -1.73 -22.88
C LEU A 129 2.58 -3.22 -23.07
N ALA A 130 2.06 -4.08 -22.19
CA ALA A 130 2.17 -5.53 -22.30
C ALA A 130 1.37 -6.13 -23.46
N GLY A 131 0.55 -5.34 -24.17
CA GLY A 131 -0.37 -5.82 -25.20
C GLY A 131 -1.57 -6.60 -24.64
N ASN A 132 -1.78 -6.60 -23.31
CA ASN A 132 -2.87 -7.30 -22.66
C ASN A 132 -4.14 -6.45 -22.63
N ARG A 133 -4.84 -6.43 -23.77
CA ARG A 133 -6.04 -5.61 -23.98
C ARG A 133 -7.20 -5.93 -23.04
N ALA A 134 -7.38 -7.19 -22.68
CA ALA A 134 -8.45 -7.61 -21.77
C ALA A 134 -8.26 -7.01 -20.37
N GLU A 135 -7.03 -7.10 -19.87
CA GLU A 135 -6.64 -6.57 -18.57
C GLU A 135 -6.61 -5.03 -18.53
N GLU A 136 -6.25 -4.36 -19.63
CA GLU A 136 -6.41 -2.90 -19.76
C GLU A 136 -7.89 -2.51 -19.62
N LEU A 137 -8.79 -3.18 -20.36
CA LEU A 137 -10.21 -2.86 -20.36
C LEU A 137 -10.84 -3.09 -18.99
N ARG A 138 -10.55 -4.23 -18.34
CA ARG A 138 -11.04 -4.55 -16.99
C ARG A 138 -10.72 -3.44 -16.00
N ARG A 139 -9.47 -2.98 -15.97
CA ARG A 139 -9.03 -1.91 -15.05
C ARG A 139 -9.65 -0.56 -15.38
N ARG A 140 -9.85 -0.27 -16.67
CA ARG A 140 -10.56 0.95 -17.10
C ARG A 140 -12.02 0.95 -16.70
N GLU A 141 -12.69 -0.20 -16.73
CA GLU A 141 -14.06 -0.35 -16.25
C GLU A 141 -14.16 -0.14 -14.74
N GLN A 142 -13.24 -0.74 -13.97
CA GLN A 142 -13.14 -0.49 -12.52
C GLN A 142 -12.92 0.99 -12.22
N LEU A 143 -11.98 1.63 -12.91
CA LEU A 143 -11.72 3.06 -12.77
C LEU A 143 -12.95 3.91 -13.15
N ALA A 144 -13.66 3.57 -14.22
CA ALA A 144 -14.87 4.28 -14.64
C ALA A 144 -16.00 4.17 -13.60
N SER A 145 -16.15 2.99 -12.98
CA SER A 145 -17.07 2.77 -11.87
C SER A 145 -16.73 3.68 -10.68
N LEU A 146 -15.47 3.69 -10.25
CA LEU A 146 -14.99 4.53 -9.16
C LEU A 146 -15.18 6.02 -9.44
N LEU A 147 -14.89 6.47 -10.66
CA LEU A 147 -15.10 7.86 -11.08
C LEU A 147 -16.59 8.26 -11.16
N SER A 148 -17.49 7.29 -11.22
CA SER A 148 -18.94 7.52 -11.20
C SER A 148 -19.52 7.47 -9.78
N SER A 149 -18.76 6.98 -8.81
CA SER A 149 -19.17 6.95 -7.39
C SER A 149 -19.25 8.37 -6.81
N SER A 150 -20.29 8.61 -6.02
CA SER A 150 -20.46 9.84 -5.23
C SER A 150 -19.47 9.94 -4.07
N GLU A 151 -18.82 8.84 -3.70
CA GLU A 151 -17.85 8.79 -2.60
C GLU A 151 -16.51 9.42 -2.98
N LEU A 152 -16.19 9.46 -4.28
CA LEU A 152 -14.98 10.12 -4.77
C LEU A 152 -15.18 11.64 -4.79
N PRO A 153 -14.34 12.44 -4.10
CA PRO A 153 -14.45 13.90 -4.13
C PRO A 153 -14.30 14.46 -5.55
N ASP A 154 -15.14 15.43 -5.90
CA ASP A 154 -15.18 16.02 -7.26
C ASP A 154 -13.81 16.52 -7.73
N GLY A 155 -13.02 17.13 -6.86
CA GLY A 155 -11.67 17.60 -7.20
C GLY A 155 -10.71 16.46 -7.59
N VAL A 156 -10.80 15.32 -6.93
CA VAL A 156 -10.01 14.12 -7.26
C VAL A 156 -10.49 13.53 -8.58
N ARG A 157 -11.81 13.44 -8.76
CA ARG A 157 -12.44 12.95 -9.99
C ARG A 157 -12.01 13.77 -11.21
N GLU A 158 -12.04 15.09 -11.13
CA GLU A 158 -11.64 15.97 -12.22
C GLU A 158 -10.13 15.94 -12.47
N GLN A 159 -9.30 15.84 -11.44
CA GLN A 159 -7.87 15.64 -11.61
C GLN A 159 -7.56 14.37 -12.41
N ILE A 160 -8.19 13.25 -12.06
CA ILE A 160 -8.01 11.97 -12.76
C ILE A 160 -8.53 12.10 -14.21
N ARG A 161 -9.75 12.61 -14.42
CA ARG A 161 -10.29 12.77 -15.78
C ARG A 161 -9.42 13.65 -16.66
N SER A 162 -8.90 14.76 -16.11
CA SER A 162 -7.98 15.64 -16.83
C SER A 162 -6.75 14.87 -17.27
N ASN A 163 -6.08 14.17 -16.36
CA ASN A 163 -4.88 13.38 -16.66
C ASN A 163 -5.15 12.29 -17.71
N MET A 164 -6.33 11.65 -17.69
CA MET A 164 -6.70 10.60 -18.65
C MET A 164 -6.90 11.15 -20.06
N ARG A 165 -7.33 12.42 -20.18
CA ARG A 165 -7.58 13.08 -21.46
C ARG A 165 -6.28 13.37 -22.21
N TRP A 166 -5.17 13.56 -21.50
CA TRP A 166 -3.91 14.00 -22.11
C TRP A 166 -3.03 12.83 -22.57
N ASP A 167 -2.85 11.78 -21.76
CA ASP A 167 -2.31 10.45 -22.11
C ASP A 167 -2.26 9.63 -20.79
N LEU A 168 -2.48 8.32 -20.83
CA LEU A 168 -2.25 7.46 -19.65
C LEU A 168 -0.78 7.49 -19.19
N ARG A 169 0.17 7.81 -20.06
CA ARG A 169 1.57 8.09 -19.68
C ARG A 169 1.70 9.18 -18.61
N VAL A 170 0.79 10.15 -18.58
CA VAL A 170 0.81 11.27 -17.62
C VAL A 170 0.48 10.80 -16.19
N PHE A 171 -0.16 9.64 -16.02
CA PHE A 171 -0.41 9.04 -14.69
C PHE A 171 0.79 8.29 -14.13
N ALA A 172 1.62 7.74 -15.00
CA ALA A 172 2.78 6.94 -14.67
C ALA A 172 4.13 7.68 -14.86
N PRO A 173 4.28 8.97 -14.48
CA PRO A 173 5.52 9.69 -14.73
C PRO A 173 6.69 9.06 -13.94
N HIS A 174 6.40 8.50 -12.77
CA HIS A 174 7.33 7.73 -11.94
C HIS A 174 7.77 6.38 -12.55
N LEU A 175 7.11 5.92 -13.63
CA LEU A 175 7.54 4.75 -14.40
C LEU A 175 8.37 5.14 -15.63
N SER A 176 8.40 6.42 -16.01
CA SER A 176 8.99 6.87 -17.28
C SER A 176 10.14 7.89 -17.12
N SER A 177 10.51 8.20 -15.88
CA SER A 177 11.64 9.07 -15.49
C SER A 177 12.85 8.28 -15.03
#